data_AF-A0A960Z6J8-F1
#
_entry.id   AF-A0A960Z6J8-F1
#
_cell.length_a   1.000
_cell.length_b   1.000
_cell.length_c   1.000
_cell.angle_alpha   90.00
_cell.angle_beta   90.00
_cell.angle_gamma   90.00
#
_symmetry.space_group_name_H-M   'P 1'
#
loop_
_entity.id
_entity.type
_entity.pdbx_description
1 polymer ?
#
loop_
_entity_poly.entity_id
_entity_poly.type
_entity_poly.pdbx_seq_one_letter_code
_entity_poly.pdbx_strand_id
1 'polypeptide(L)'
;MVAAGNDGANAANYSPAGFNNVITVSALNPNNTFAFYSNYGSVVDLIAPGTNVESLWKNGGYNTTSGTTMASPHVAGAAALFCSSNAGATFNTVRSGLIAAGEAGSWAGDPDGISEPLVDAQSL
;
A
#
# COMPACT_ATOMS: atom_id res chain seq x y z
N MET A 1 -8.94 -1.60 0.34
CA MET A 1 -7.51 -1.78 0.02
C MET A 1 -7.30 -3.18 -0.47
N VAL A 2 -6.42 -3.36 -1.43
CA VAL A 2 -6.01 -4.67 -1.96
C VAL A 2 -4.49 -4.68 -2.15
N ALA A 3 -3.87 -5.85 -1.96
CA ALA A 3 -2.46 -6.05 -2.23
C ALA A 3 -2.20 -6.04 -3.74
N ALA A 4 -1.11 -5.40 -4.20
CA ALA A 4 -0.75 -5.37 -5.62
C ALA A 4 -0.37 -6.75 -6.18
N GLY A 5 0.11 -7.66 -5.33
CA GLY A 5 0.67 -8.97 -5.70
C GLY A 5 2.17 -9.03 -5.47
N ASN A 6 2.74 -10.24 -5.51
CA ASN A 6 4.12 -10.52 -5.04
C ASN A 6 4.97 -11.18 -6.13
N ASP A 7 4.74 -10.83 -7.39
CA ASP A 7 5.33 -11.49 -8.56
C ASP A 7 6.34 -10.61 -9.30
N GLY A 8 6.59 -9.38 -8.83
CA GLY A 8 7.44 -8.41 -9.54
C GLY A 8 6.90 -8.09 -10.94
N ALA A 9 5.57 -7.97 -11.07
CA ALA A 9 4.88 -7.83 -12.35
C ALA A 9 3.89 -6.67 -12.34
N ASN A 10 3.36 -6.33 -13.52
CA ASN A 10 2.35 -5.29 -13.64
C ASN A 10 1.03 -5.73 -12.97
N ALA A 11 0.63 -5.04 -11.90
CA ALA A 11 -0.56 -5.26 -11.09
C ALA A 11 -1.87 -5.19 -11.88
N ALA A 12 -1.88 -4.52 -13.05
CA ALA A 12 -3.04 -4.48 -13.94
C ALA A 12 -3.47 -5.88 -14.43
N ASN A 13 -2.55 -6.85 -14.41
CA ASN A 13 -2.81 -8.25 -14.80
C ASN A 13 -3.29 -9.13 -13.63
N TYR A 14 -3.42 -8.57 -12.43
CA TYR A 14 -3.77 -9.30 -11.21
C TYR A 14 -5.14 -8.88 -10.71
N SER A 15 -5.90 -9.83 -10.18
CA SER A 15 -7.22 -9.54 -9.59
C SER A 15 -7.19 -9.74 -8.08
N PRO A 16 -7.79 -8.83 -7.30
CA PRO A 16 -8.51 -7.62 -7.72
C PRO A 16 -7.62 -6.37 -7.98
N ALA A 17 -6.28 -6.49 -7.89
CA ALA A 17 -5.34 -5.36 -7.94
C ALA A 17 -5.46 -4.44 -9.17
N GLY A 18 -5.83 -4.99 -10.34
CA GLY A 18 -5.99 -4.24 -11.58
C GLY A 18 -7.34 -3.53 -11.74
N PHE A 19 -8.24 -3.60 -10.76
CA PHE A 19 -9.56 -2.96 -10.87
C PHE A 19 -9.50 -1.48 -10.49
N ASN A 20 -10.32 -0.65 -11.15
CA ASN A 20 -10.32 0.81 -10.90
C ASN A 20 -11.09 1.24 -9.64
N ASN A 21 -11.89 0.34 -9.04
CA ASN A 21 -12.73 0.59 -7.88
C ASN A 21 -12.14 0.00 -6.58
N VAL A 22 -10.84 -0.20 -6.55
CA VAL A 22 -10.08 -0.57 -5.36
C VAL A 22 -8.97 0.45 -5.12
N ILE A 23 -8.30 0.31 -3.98
CA ILE A 23 -7.06 1.04 -3.70
C ILE A 23 -5.97 -0.02 -3.63
N THR A 24 -5.06 0.00 -4.59
CA THR A 24 -4.03 -1.02 -4.78
C THR A 24 -2.72 -0.58 -4.14
N VAL A 25 -2.10 -1.48 -3.37
CA VAL A 25 -0.97 -1.14 -2.50
C VAL A 25 0.27 -1.96 -2.84
N SER A 26 1.35 -1.28 -3.22
CA SER A 26 2.70 -1.86 -3.42
C SER A 26 3.48 -1.90 -2.10
N ALA A 27 4.59 -2.64 -2.06
CA ALA A 27 5.40 -2.87 -0.87
C ALA A 27 6.74 -2.14 -0.92
N LEU A 28 7.08 -1.47 0.19
CA LEU A 28 8.36 -0.83 0.45
C LEU A 28 9.22 -1.66 1.39
N ASN A 29 10.53 -1.64 1.17
CA ASN A 29 11.53 -2.15 2.10
C ASN A 29 11.84 -1.14 3.22
N PRO A 30 12.34 -1.61 4.38
CA PRO A 30 12.74 -0.72 5.50
C PRO A 30 13.81 0.33 5.16
N ASN A 31 14.56 0.14 4.08
CA ASN A 31 15.59 1.08 3.60
C ASN A 31 15.07 2.05 2.52
N ASN A 32 13.74 2.23 2.43
CA ASN A 32 13.08 3.11 1.44
C ASN A 32 13.38 2.74 -0.01
N THR A 33 13.53 1.44 -0.29
CA THR A 33 13.64 0.90 -1.66
C THR A 33 12.39 0.10 -2.00
N PHE A 34 12.08 0.02 -3.29
CA PHE A 34 10.95 -0.78 -3.76
C PHE A 34 11.21 -2.26 -3.45
N ALA A 35 10.22 -2.97 -2.92
CA ALA A 35 10.37 -4.39 -2.65
C ALA A 35 10.40 -5.16 -3.98
N PHE A 36 11.46 -5.91 -4.25
CA PHE A 36 11.65 -6.57 -5.56
C PHE A 36 10.51 -7.51 -5.97
N TYR A 37 9.78 -8.05 -5.00
CA TYR A 37 8.63 -8.93 -5.22
C TYR A 37 7.34 -8.14 -5.48
N SER A 38 7.26 -6.87 -5.09
CA SER A 38 6.03 -6.10 -5.22
C SER A 38 5.65 -5.97 -6.68
N ASN A 39 4.38 -6.21 -6.98
CA ASN A 39 3.83 -5.77 -8.24
C ASN A 39 3.80 -4.24 -8.30
N TYR A 40 3.92 -3.71 -9.51
CA TYR A 40 4.00 -2.29 -9.86
C TYR A 40 2.95 -1.97 -10.94
N GLY A 41 2.92 -0.74 -11.43
CA GLY A 41 2.08 -0.34 -12.56
C GLY A 41 1.21 0.86 -12.22
N SER A 42 0.72 1.53 -13.27
CA SER A 42 -0.15 2.71 -13.15
C SER A 42 -1.48 2.50 -12.42
N VAL A 43 -1.82 1.25 -12.06
CA VAL A 43 -3.00 0.91 -11.28
C VAL A 43 -2.73 0.90 -9.77
N VAL A 44 -1.47 0.98 -9.34
CA VAL A 44 -1.08 1.10 -7.94
C VAL A 44 -1.35 2.52 -7.47
N ASP A 45 -1.97 2.67 -6.31
CA ASP A 45 -2.37 3.96 -5.74
C ASP A 45 -1.37 4.49 -4.73
N LEU A 46 -0.85 3.60 -3.91
CA LEU A 46 -0.04 3.91 -2.73
C LEU A 46 1.01 2.83 -2.54
N ILE A 47 2.14 3.21 -1.96
CA ILE A 47 3.14 2.28 -1.44
C ILE A 47 3.12 2.31 0.09
N ALA A 48 3.41 1.18 0.73
CA ALA A 48 3.48 1.10 2.19
C ALA A 48 4.51 0.07 2.67
N PRO A 49 4.96 0.11 3.94
CA PRO A 49 5.88 -0.89 4.48
C PRO A 49 5.33 -2.31 4.32
N GLY A 50 6.03 -3.13 3.54
CA GLY A 50 5.60 -4.50 3.23
C GLY A 50 6.65 -5.57 3.52
N THR A 51 7.91 -5.19 3.71
CA THR A 51 9.01 -6.13 4.00
C THR A 51 9.38 -6.12 5.48
N ASN A 52 9.55 -7.30 6.07
CA ASN A 52 9.92 -7.51 7.47
C ASN A 52 8.96 -6.83 8.46
N VAL A 53 7.65 -6.99 8.22
CA VAL A 53 6.59 -6.45 9.08
C VAL A 53 6.24 -7.48 10.15
N GLU A 54 6.46 -7.11 11.41
CA GLU A 54 6.02 -7.89 12.57
C GLU A 54 4.53 -7.63 12.84
N SER A 55 3.76 -8.69 13.09
CA SER A 55 2.36 -8.58 13.49
C SER A 55 1.93 -9.77 14.35
N LEU A 56 0.70 -9.68 14.87
CA LEU A 56 0.08 -10.77 15.61
C LEU A 56 -0.06 -12.02 14.76
N TRP A 57 0.09 -13.17 15.40
CA TRP A 57 0.00 -14.47 14.78
C TRP A 57 -0.91 -15.40 15.57
N LYS A 58 -1.31 -16.49 14.92
CA LYS A 58 -2.14 -17.53 15.56
C LYS A 58 -1.51 -18.01 16.86
N ASN A 59 -2.36 -18.43 17.80
CA ASN A 59 -1.98 -18.94 19.13
C ASN A 59 -1.28 -17.90 20.04
N GLY A 60 -1.58 -16.60 19.86
CA GLY A 60 -1.13 -15.53 20.75
C GLY A 60 0.34 -15.13 20.57
N GLY A 61 0.95 -15.49 19.45
CA GLY A 61 2.33 -15.15 19.11
C GLY A 61 2.45 -13.93 18.21
N TYR A 62 3.70 -13.67 17.83
CA TYR A 62 4.07 -12.70 16.79
C TYR A 62 4.77 -13.42 15.66
N ASN A 63 4.70 -12.85 14.46
CA ASN A 63 5.46 -13.32 13.32
C ASN A 63 5.86 -12.15 12.44
N THR A 64 7.05 -12.23 11.85
CA THR A 64 7.58 -11.23 10.93
C THR A 64 7.53 -11.79 9.52
N THR A 65 6.75 -11.15 8.66
CA THR A 65 6.54 -11.60 7.28
C THR A 65 6.68 -10.46 6.29
N SER A 66 6.81 -10.82 5.02
CA SER A 66 6.97 -9.87 3.92
C SER A 66 5.94 -10.12 2.82
N GLY A 67 5.44 -9.06 2.21
CA GLY A 67 4.49 -9.11 1.11
C GLY A 67 3.69 -7.82 0.97
N THR A 68 3.12 -7.59 -0.20
CA THR A 68 2.08 -6.55 -0.41
C THR A 68 0.85 -6.80 0.47
N THR A 69 0.63 -8.05 0.89
CA THR A 69 -0.33 -8.41 1.95
C THR A 69 -0.06 -7.71 3.28
N MET A 70 1.20 -7.41 3.61
CA MET A 70 1.59 -6.66 4.81
C MET A 70 1.57 -5.15 4.60
N ALA A 71 1.75 -4.69 3.36
CA ALA A 71 1.60 -3.27 2.99
C ALA A 71 0.12 -2.82 3.03
N SER A 72 -0.79 -3.60 2.44
CA SER A 72 -2.23 -3.30 2.38
C SER A 72 -2.89 -2.92 3.73
N PRO A 73 -2.63 -3.61 4.87
CA PRO A 73 -3.24 -3.24 6.15
C PRO A 73 -2.73 -1.91 6.72
N HIS A 74 -1.52 -1.43 6.38
CA HIS A 74 -1.08 -0.09 6.75
C HIS A 74 -1.99 0.98 6.13
N VAL A 75 -2.29 0.84 4.83
CA VAL A 75 -3.20 1.75 4.12
C VAL A 75 -4.64 1.61 4.63
N ALA A 76 -5.07 0.41 5.00
CA ALA A 76 -6.38 0.22 5.61
C ALA A 76 -6.51 0.94 6.96
N GLY A 77 -5.46 0.90 7.78
CA GLY A 77 -5.38 1.65 9.04
C GLY A 77 -5.42 3.16 8.81
N ALA A 78 -4.63 3.66 7.85
CA ALA A 78 -4.65 5.06 7.43
C ALA A 78 -6.05 5.51 6.97
N ALA A 79 -6.74 4.70 6.16
CA ALA A 79 -8.10 4.98 5.75
C ALA A 79 -9.10 5.01 6.91
N ALA A 80 -8.94 4.12 7.89
CA ALA A 80 -9.76 4.14 9.09
C ALA A 80 -9.55 5.44 9.88
N LEU A 81 -8.31 5.91 10.00
CA LEU A 81 -7.99 7.19 10.63
C LEU A 81 -8.61 8.36 9.86
N PHE A 82 -8.44 8.41 8.54
CA PHE A 82 -9.06 9.43 7.69
C PHE A 82 -10.59 9.46 7.86
N CYS A 83 -11.26 8.31 7.83
CA CYS A 83 -12.69 8.20 8.05
C CYS A 83 -13.14 8.63 9.46
N SER A 84 -12.27 8.48 10.48
CA SER A 84 -12.58 8.91 11.85
C SER A 84 -12.70 10.43 11.97
N SER A 85 -11.89 11.17 11.21
CA SER A 85 -11.95 12.63 11.11
C SER A 85 -12.96 13.12 10.06
N ASN A 86 -13.36 12.26 9.12
CA ASN A 86 -14.21 12.59 7.97
C ASN A 86 -15.42 11.65 7.89
N ALA A 87 -16.31 11.71 8.88
CA ALA A 87 -17.48 10.84 8.94
C ALA A 87 -18.34 10.96 7.67
N GLY A 88 -18.66 9.81 7.05
CA GLY A 88 -19.44 9.76 5.82
C GLY A 88 -18.66 10.01 4.53
N ALA A 89 -17.31 10.10 4.60
CA ALA A 89 -16.48 10.20 3.40
C ALA A 89 -16.77 9.06 2.42
N THR A 90 -16.93 9.41 1.14
CA THR A 90 -17.13 8.43 0.07
C THR A 90 -15.81 7.71 -0.24
N PHE A 91 -15.88 6.55 -0.90
CA PHE A 91 -14.68 5.84 -1.37
C PHE A 91 -13.70 6.74 -2.13
N ASN A 92 -14.20 7.56 -3.07
CA ASN A 92 -13.37 8.47 -3.86
C ASN A 92 -12.72 9.56 -3.00
N THR A 93 -13.44 10.06 -1.99
CA THR A 93 -12.92 11.03 -1.03
C THR A 93 -11.78 10.42 -0.21
N VAL A 94 -11.95 9.19 0.28
CA VAL A 94 -10.93 8.47 1.03
C VAL A 94 -9.70 8.20 0.15
N ARG A 95 -9.90 7.64 -1.05
CA ARG A 95 -8.81 7.35 -2.00
C ARG A 95 -8.00 8.61 -2.32
N SER A 96 -8.68 9.69 -2.69
CA SER A 96 -8.00 10.94 -3.05
C SER A 96 -7.33 11.60 -1.85
N GLY A 97 -7.94 11.53 -0.67
CA GLY A 97 -7.36 12.06 0.57
C GLY A 97 -6.08 11.34 0.96
N LEU A 98 -6.05 10.00 0.88
CA LEU A 98 -4.85 9.22 1.17
C LEU A 98 -3.72 9.48 0.17
N ILE A 99 -4.04 9.54 -1.13
CA ILE A 99 -3.06 9.85 -2.19
C ILE A 99 -2.48 11.26 -1.99
N ALA A 100 -3.33 12.23 -1.66
CA ALA A 100 -2.92 13.62 -1.46
C ALA A 100 -2.09 13.84 -0.19
N ALA A 101 -2.35 13.07 0.86
CA ALA A 101 -1.60 13.12 2.11
C ALA A 101 -0.29 12.33 2.07
N GLY A 102 -0.17 11.36 1.15
CA GLY A 102 1.01 10.51 1.08
C GLY A 102 2.29 11.25 0.71
N GLU A 103 3.41 10.77 1.24
CA GLU A 103 4.73 11.34 1.00
C GLU A 103 5.20 11.01 -0.42
N ALA A 104 5.52 12.04 -1.20
CA ALA A 104 6.13 11.86 -2.51
C ALA A 104 7.55 11.28 -2.34
N GLY A 105 7.84 10.19 -3.03
CA GLY A 105 9.15 9.55 -2.99
C GLY A 105 9.69 9.25 -4.38
N SER A 106 10.89 8.66 -4.42
CA SER A 106 11.40 7.93 -5.58
C SER A 106 12.04 6.66 -5.04
N TRP A 107 11.47 5.52 -5.40
CA TRP A 107 11.79 4.23 -4.79
C TRP A 107 12.85 3.54 -5.63
N ALA A 108 14.09 3.48 -5.12
CA ALA A 108 15.15 2.77 -5.83
C ALA A 108 14.74 1.30 -6.06
N GLY A 109 14.93 0.80 -7.29
CA GLY A 109 14.53 -0.55 -7.69
C GLY A 109 13.08 -0.69 -8.18
N ASP A 110 12.32 0.40 -8.25
CA ASP A 110 11.00 0.44 -8.88
C ASP A 110 11.10 0.17 -10.40
N PRO A 111 10.46 -0.90 -10.92
CA PRO A 111 10.61 -1.31 -12.31
C PRO A 111 9.96 -0.39 -13.36
N ASP A 112 8.92 0.38 -13.00
CA ASP A 112 8.21 1.22 -13.97
C ASP A 112 8.48 2.73 -13.82
N GLY A 113 9.13 3.12 -12.72
CA GLY A 113 9.51 4.50 -12.42
C GLY A 113 8.33 5.39 -12.05
N ILE A 114 7.14 4.82 -11.83
CA ILE A 114 5.97 5.53 -11.34
C ILE A 114 6.09 5.59 -9.82
N SER A 115 6.45 6.77 -9.31
CA SER A 115 6.55 6.95 -7.87
C SER A 115 5.19 7.07 -7.22
N GLU A 116 4.67 5.98 -6.67
CA GLU A 116 3.44 6.02 -5.89
C GLU A 116 3.71 6.68 -4.52
N PRO A 117 2.77 7.49 -4.01
CA PRO A 117 2.94 8.14 -2.71
C PRO A 117 3.03 7.09 -1.59
N LEU A 118 3.97 7.30 -0.66
CA LEU A 118 4.06 6.50 0.57
C LEU A 118 2.94 6.91 1.51
N VAL A 119 2.21 5.93 2.04
CA VAL A 119 1.15 6.20 3.02
C VAL A 119 1.71 6.97 4.22
N ASP A 120 1.11 8.13 4.51
CA ASP A 120 1.42 8.95 5.67
C ASP A 120 0.16 9.15 6.52
N ALA A 121 0.14 8.52 7.70
CA ALA A 121 -0.97 8.63 8.63
C ALA A 121 -0.95 9.92 9.47
N GLN A 122 0.18 10.63 9.54
CA GLN A 122 0.32 11.84 10.36
C GLN A 122 -0.31 13.07 9.68
N SER A 123 -0.51 13.00 8.36
CA SER A 123 -1.07 14.06 7.53
C SER A 123 -2.57 13.92 7.24
N LEU A 124 -3.28 12.99 7.93
CA LEU A 124 -4.70 12.63 7.69
C LEU A 124 -5.72 13.29 8.63
#